data_AF-U4VDL6-F1
#
_entry.id   AF-U4VDL6-F1
#
_cell.length_a   1.000
_cell.length_b   1.000
_cell.length_c   1.000
_cell.angle_alpha   90.00
_cell.angle_beta   90.00
_cell.angle_gamma   90.00
#
_symmetry.space_group_name_H-M   'P 1'
#
loop_
_entity.id
_entity.type
_entity.pdbx_description
1 polymer ?
#
loop_
_entity_poly.entity_id
_entity_poly.type
_entity_poly.pdbx_seq_one_letter_code
_entity_poly.pdbx_strand_id
1 'polypeptide(L)'
;MKASKALPAAPADAAGEATTKMLTEASPDMPLGARLYLDNCAACHFVTGRGAPGIFPPELAGNDLVTGSETQPLISIILHGAEVPSTAKRPMRLVMQGYADRLTDDEVAELATFVRSAWGGNSAGPVKAADVATVRNSQTH
;
A
#
# COMPACT_ATOMS: atom_id res chain seq x y z
N MET A 1 -18.66 25.27 14.53
CA MET A 1 -17.57 24.43 14.00
C MET A 1 -18.21 23.32 13.18
N LYS A 2 -18.09 23.36 11.85
CA LYS A 2 -18.70 22.35 10.97
C LYS A 2 -17.85 21.08 11.06
N ALA A 3 -18.43 20.00 11.57
CA ALA A 3 -17.83 18.67 11.46
C ALA A 3 -17.82 18.30 9.97
N SER A 4 -16.63 18.17 9.39
CA SER A 4 -16.47 17.55 8.09
C SER A 4 -16.92 16.10 8.21
N LYS A 5 -18.12 15.83 7.68
CA LYS A 5 -18.69 14.49 7.59
C LYS A 5 -17.79 13.71 6.64
N ALA A 6 -17.00 12.80 7.20
CA ALA A 6 -16.29 11.79 6.43
C ALA A 6 -17.30 11.13 5.48
N LEU A 7 -16.96 11.06 4.19
CA LEU A 7 -17.76 10.31 3.24
C LEU A 7 -17.83 8.85 3.73
N PRO A 8 -19.00 8.19 3.66
CA PRO A 8 -19.10 6.79 4.02
C PRO A 8 -18.20 5.98 3.08
N ALA A 9 -17.25 5.25 3.65
CA ALA A 9 -16.50 4.25 2.91
C ALA A 9 -17.49 3.27 2.27
N ALA A 10 -17.26 2.92 1.00
CA ALA A 10 -17.94 1.79 0.38
C ALA A 10 -17.76 0.54 1.27
N PRO A 11 -18.73 -0.41 1.31
CA PRO A 11 -18.70 -1.51 2.28
C PRO A 11 -17.44 -2.36 2.07
N ALA A 12 -16.50 -2.22 3.00
CA ALA A 12 -15.20 -2.87 3.02
C ALA A 12 -15.28 -4.37 3.38
N ASP A 13 -16.48 -4.98 3.40
CA ASP A 13 -16.68 -6.38 3.80
C ASP A 13 -16.43 -7.34 2.64
N ALA A 14 -17.22 -7.31 1.56
CA ALA A 14 -17.15 -8.33 0.51
C ALA A 14 -15.90 -8.22 -0.39
N ALA A 15 -15.50 -6.99 -0.78
CA ALA A 15 -14.29 -6.78 -1.58
C ALA A 15 -13.00 -6.95 -0.74
N GLY A 16 -13.09 -6.60 0.55
CA GLY A 16 -12.09 -6.92 1.56
C GLY A 16 -11.89 -8.42 1.71
N GLU A 17 -12.98 -9.18 1.81
CA GLU A 17 -12.98 -10.64 1.89
C GLU A 17 -12.41 -11.29 0.63
N ALA A 18 -12.79 -10.84 -0.57
CA ALA A 18 -12.27 -11.39 -1.82
C ALA A 18 -10.75 -11.23 -1.94
N THR A 19 -10.23 -10.04 -1.62
CA THR A 19 -8.78 -9.78 -1.61
C THR A 19 -8.07 -10.63 -0.57
N THR A 20 -8.62 -10.69 0.66
CA THR A 20 -8.07 -11.47 1.76
C THR A 20 -8.01 -12.95 1.41
N LYS A 21 -9.07 -13.50 0.82
CA LYS A 21 -9.13 -14.89 0.37
C LYS A 21 -8.08 -15.17 -0.70
N MET A 22 -7.98 -14.33 -1.72
CA MET A 22 -6.97 -14.47 -2.80
C MET A 22 -5.54 -14.54 -2.22
N LEU A 23 -5.20 -13.61 -1.33
CA LEU A 23 -3.88 -13.56 -0.70
C LEU A 23 -3.63 -14.74 0.25
N THR A 24 -4.67 -15.25 0.91
CA THR A 24 -4.55 -16.41 1.81
C THR A 24 -4.39 -17.72 1.04
N GLU A 25 -5.07 -17.87 -0.10
CA GLU A 25 -4.99 -19.05 -0.95
C GLU A 25 -3.66 -19.14 -1.69
N ALA A 26 -3.02 -17.98 -1.96
CA ALA A 26 -1.69 -17.89 -2.59
C ALA A 26 -1.56 -18.77 -3.85
N SER A 27 -2.60 -18.76 -4.70
CA SER A 27 -2.62 -19.53 -5.94
C SER A 27 -1.46 -19.15 -6.86
N PRO A 28 -0.80 -20.10 -7.55
CA PRO A 28 0.30 -19.80 -8.47
C PRO A 28 -0.10 -18.86 -9.61
N ASP A 29 -1.38 -18.83 -9.97
CA ASP A 29 -1.92 -18.02 -11.08
C ASP A 29 -2.30 -16.58 -10.66
N MET A 30 -2.03 -16.19 -9.41
CA MET A 30 -2.42 -14.87 -8.95
C MET A 30 -1.63 -13.73 -9.65
N PRO A 31 -2.22 -12.53 -9.78
CA PRO A 31 -1.57 -11.40 -10.45
C PRO A 31 -0.19 -11.06 -9.85
N LEU A 32 0.72 -10.52 -10.67
CA LEU A 32 2.08 -10.18 -10.21
C LEU A 32 2.06 -9.23 -9.01
N GLY A 33 1.26 -8.16 -9.05
CA GLY A 33 1.13 -7.22 -7.94
C GLY A 33 0.72 -7.87 -6.61
N ALA A 34 -0.18 -8.87 -6.65
CA ALA A 34 -0.57 -9.64 -5.48
C ALA A 34 0.58 -10.51 -4.95
N ARG A 35 1.41 -11.09 -5.84
CA ARG A 35 2.59 -11.90 -5.46
C ARG A 35 3.63 -11.06 -4.78
N LEU A 36 3.96 -9.94 -5.41
CA LEU A 36 4.87 -8.95 -4.84
C LEU A 36 4.37 -8.45 -3.48
N TYR A 37 3.05 -8.29 -3.29
CA TYR A 37 2.49 -7.93 -1.99
C TYR A 37 2.73 -9.01 -0.93
N LEU A 38 2.50 -10.29 -1.24
CA LEU A 38 2.78 -11.38 -0.30
C LEU A 38 4.27 -11.43 0.08
N ASP A 39 5.15 -11.32 -0.91
CA ASP A 39 6.60 -11.47 -0.71
C ASP A 39 7.22 -10.31 0.07
N ASN A 40 6.67 -9.10 -0.09
CA ASN A 40 7.30 -7.89 0.42
C ASN A 40 6.49 -7.22 1.54
N CYS A 41 5.17 -7.21 1.46
CA CYS A 41 4.33 -6.33 2.28
C CYS A 41 3.54 -7.08 3.37
N ALA A 42 3.10 -8.31 3.08
CA ALA A 42 2.14 -9.03 3.92
C ALA A 42 2.68 -9.38 5.31
N ALA A 43 4.00 -9.45 5.51
CA ALA A 43 4.59 -9.68 6.82
C ALA A 43 4.21 -8.61 7.88
N CYS A 44 3.97 -7.37 7.45
CA CYS A 44 3.58 -6.26 8.34
C CYS A 44 2.14 -5.80 8.11
N HIS A 45 1.68 -5.76 6.86
CA HIS A 45 0.34 -5.27 6.50
C HIS A 45 -0.74 -6.37 6.52
N PHE A 46 -0.33 -7.64 6.57
CA PHE A 46 -1.16 -8.84 6.53
C PHE A 46 -2.03 -8.96 5.27
N VAL A 47 -2.65 -10.12 5.09
CA VAL A 47 -3.56 -10.38 3.96
C VAL A 47 -4.81 -9.50 3.97
N THR A 48 -5.14 -8.91 5.11
CA THR A 48 -6.26 -7.97 5.27
C THR A 48 -5.89 -6.53 4.91
N GLY A 49 -4.60 -6.22 4.75
CA GLY A 49 -4.12 -4.85 4.51
C GLY A 49 -4.28 -3.91 5.72
N ARG A 50 -4.74 -4.43 6.87
CA ARG A 50 -5.04 -3.64 8.08
C ARG A 50 -3.88 -3.57 9.07
N GLY A 51 -2.86 -4.41 8.88
CA GLY A 51 -1.78 -4.57 9.85
C GLY A 51 -2.29 -4.94 11.25
N ALA A 52 -1.52 -4.57 12.27
CA ALA A 52 -1.84 -4.76 13.68
C ALA A 52 -2.05 -3.41 14.37
N PRO A 53 -3.28 -3.09 14.84
CA PRO A 53 -3.56 -1.87 15.58
C PRO A 53 -2.60 -1.70 16.77
N GLY A 54 -2.02 -0.51 16.92
CA GLY A 54 -1.07 -0.21 17.99
C GLY A 54 0.39 -0.63 17.73
N ILE A 55 0.65 -1.48 16.73
CA ILE A 55 1.99 -2.04 16.45
C ILE A 55 2.44 -1.70 15.03
N PHE A 56 1.76 -2.21 14.00
CA PHE A 56 2.12 -2.07 12.59
C PHE A 56 1.44 -0.83 11.94
N PRO A 57 1.85 -0.43 10.71
CA PRO A 57 1.50 0.85 10.09
C PRO A 57 -0.02 1.04 9.86
N PRO A 58 -0.47 2.25 9.46
CA PRO A 58 -1.90 2.49 9.22
C PRO A 58 -2.46 1.54 8.16
N GLU A 59 -3.76 1.29 8.24
CA GLU A 59 -4.49 0.46 7.28
C GLU A 59 -4.23 0.97 5.86
N LEU A 60 -4.04 0.04 4.90
CA LEU A 60 -3.85 0.36 3.48
C LEU A 60 -5.21 0.62 2.81
N ALA A 61 -6.23 -0.14 3.22
CA ALA A 61 -7.59 0.01 2.75
C ALA A 61 -8.15 1.39 3.14
N GLY A 62 -8.60 2.16 2.15
CA GLY A 62 -9.19 3.49 2.37
C GLY A 62 -8.20 4.58 2.80
N ASN A 63 -6.89 4.31 2.75
CA ASN A 63 -5.87 5.31 3.09
C ASN A 63 -5.69 6.31 1.94
N ASP A 64 -5.82 7.61 2.22
CA ASP A 64 -5.70 8.67 1.21
C ASP A 64 -4.35 8.68 0.47
N LEU A 65 -3.26 8.21 1.10
CA LEU A 65 -1.96 8.06 0.41
C LEU A 65 -2.00 6.93 -0.63
N VAL A 66 -2.83 5.92 -0.41
CA VAL A 66 -3.04 4.80 -1.33
C VAL A 66 -4.10 5.20 -2.37
N THR A 67 -5.21 5.80 -1.96
CA THR A 67 -6.38 6.07 -2.79
C THR A 67 -6.44 7.51 -3.33
N GLY A 68 -5.38 8.29 -3.19
CA GLY A 68 -5.29 9.64 -3.78
C GLY A 68 -5.27 9.61 -5.31
N SER A 69 -5.62 10.75 -5.94
CA SER A 69 -5.49 10.94 -7.39
C SER A 69 -4.04 10.88 -7.85
N GLU A 70 -3.13 11.39 -7.03
CA GLU A 70 -1.70 11.38 -7.27
C GLU A 70 -1.09 10.01 -6.90
N THR A 71 -0.21 9.50 -7.75
CA THR A 71 0.46 8.20 -7.55
C THR A 71 1.83 8.36 -6.89
N GLN A 72 2.45 9.53 -7.00
CA GLN A 72 3.81 9.80 -6.58
C GLN A 72 4.05 9.59 -5.08
N PRO A 73 3.14 9.97 -4.16
CA PRO A 73 3.34 9.72 -2.73
C PRO A 73 3.41 8.22 -2.39
N LEU A 74 2.50 7.42 -2.97
CA LEU A 74 2.51 5.96 -2.79
C LEU A 74 3.79 5.34 -3.36
N ILE A 75 4.15 5.72 -4.59
CA ILE A 75 5.38 5.25 -5.24
C ILE A 75 6.61 5.59 -4.39
N SER A 76 6.70 6.81 -3.86
CA SER A 76 7.83 7.22 -3.03
C SER A 76 7.95 6.40 -1.75
N ILE A 77 6.84 6.05 -1.09
CA ILE A 77 6.88 5.19 0.09
C ILE A 77 7.33 3.77 -0.27
N ILE A 78 6.86 3.23 -1.41
CA ILE A 78 7.31 1.89 -1.85
C ILE A 78 8.80 1.90 -2.20
N LEU A 79 9.28 2.91 -2.93
CA LEU A 79 10.69 2.97 -3.34
C LEU A 79 11.63 3.24 -2.16
N HIS A 80 11.29 4.22 -1.32
CA HIS A 80 12.23 4.78 -0.35
C HIS A 80 11.91 4.40 1.10
N GLY A 81 10.78 3.74 1.32
CA GLY A 81 10.33 3.38 2.65
C GLY A 81 9.67 4.55 3.38
N ALA A 82 9.36 4.32 4.66
CA ALA A 82 8.81 5.32 5.55
C ALA A 82 9.18 5.01 7.00
N GLU A 83 9.27 6.03 7.83
CA GLU A 83 9.51 5.87 9.26
C GLU A 83 8.37 6.49 10.07
N VAL A 84 7.88 5.72 11.05
CA VAL A 84 7.01 6.24 12.11
C VAL A 84 7.88 6.45 13.35
N PRO A 85 8.08 7.71 13.78
CA PRO A 85 8.96 8.02 14.90
C PRO A 85 8.39 7.52 16.23
N SER A 86 9.28 7.29 17.18
CA SER A 86 8.92 6.99 18.56
C SER A 86 8.25 8.20 19.22
N THR A 87 7.20 7.95 20.01
CA THR A 87 6.51 8.95 20.82
C THR A 87 6.28 8.41 22.23
N ALA A 88 5.97 9.29 23.20
CA ALA A 88 5.62 8.85 24.55
C ALA A 88 4.44 7.87 24.60
N LYS A 89 3.51 7.94 23.65
CA LYS A 89 2.34 7.04 23.53
C LYS A 89 2.62 5.79 22.71
N ARG A 90 3.66 5.80 21.85
CA ARG A 90 4.10 4.70 21.00
C ARG A 90 5.62 4.68 20.97
N PRO A 91 6.28 4.06 21.97
CA PRO A 91 7.72 4.18 22.15
C PRO A 91 8.52 3.42 21.09
N MET A 92 7.89 2.52 20.33
CA MET A 92 8.54 1.78 19.25
C MET A 92 8.67 2.66 18.00
N ARG A 93 9.89 2.75 17.47
CA ARG A 93 10.17 3.26 16.11
C ARG A 93 9.87 2.14 15.11
N LEU A 94 9.09 2.45 14.08
CA LEU A 94 8.76 1.49 13.02
C LEU A 94 9.30 2.02 11.69
N VAL A 95 10.03 1.18 10.98
CA VAL A 95 10.60 1.50 9.66
C VAL A 95 10.00 0.53 8.66
N MET A 96 9.38 1.08 7.62
CA MET A 96 9.07 0.36 6.39
C MET A 96 10.28 0.50 5.47
N GLN A 97 10.92 -0.62 5.12
CA GLN A 97 12.02 -0.62 4.16
C GLN A 97 11.57 -0.09 2.79
N GLY A 98 12.49 0.59 2.11
CA GLY A 98 12.35 0.90 0.69
C GLY A 98 12.70 -0.29 -0.18
N TYR A 99 12.08 -0.36 -1.36
CA TYR A 99 12.26 -1.44 -2.33
C TYR A 99 12.97 -1.01 -3.61
N ALA A 100 13.51 0.20 -3.67
CA ALA A 100 14.18 0.72 -4.86
C ALA A 100 15.26 -0.22 -5.41
N ASP A 101 16.06 -0.84 -4.54
CA ASP A 101 17.17 -1.71 -4.98
C ASP A 101 16.73 -3.16 -5.27
N ARG A 102 15.47 -3.51 -5.03
CA ARG A 102 14.94 -4.87 -5.19
C ARG A 102 13.92 -5.03 -6.29
N LEU A 103 13.07 -4.02 -6.50
CA LEU A 103 11.97 -4.09 -7.45
C LEU A 103 12.23 -3.14 -8.62
N THR A 104 11.99 -3.66 -9.82
CA THR A 104 11.98 -2.89 -11.06
C THR A 104 10.80 -1.92 -11.10
N ASP A 105 10.82 -0.97 -12.05
CA ASP A 105 9.74 0.01 -12.20
C ASP A 105 8.40 -0.64 -12.56
N ASP A 106 8.44 -1.71 -13.36
CA ASP A 106 7.24 -2.50 -13.72
C ASP A 106 6.68 -3.24 -12.50
N GLU A 107 7.53 -3.86 -11.68
CA GLU A 107 7.12 -4.56 -10.46
C GLU A 107 6.50 -3.60 -9.44
N VAL A 108 7.10 -2.43 -9.24
CA VAL A 108 6.54 -1.41 -8.35
C VAL A 108 5.21 -0.87 -8.88
N ALA A 109 5.07 -0.70 -10.20
CA ALA A 109 3.81 -0.28 -10.81
C ALA A 109 2.70 -1.32 -10.62
N GLU A 110 3.00 -2.60 -10.80
CA GLU A 110 2.08 -3.72 -10.56
C GLU A 110 1.71 -3.88 -9.08
N LEU A 111 2.67 -3.69 -8.18
CA LEU A 111 2.44 -3.70 -6.74
C LEU A 111 1.54 -2.52 -6.31
N ALA A 112 1.86 -1.30 -6.76
CA ALA A 112 1.14 -0.09 -6.38
C ALA A 112 -0.31 -0.08 -6.92
N THR A 113 -0.50 -0.20 -8.24
CA THR A 113 -1.26 -1.32 -8.80
C THR A 113 -2.34 -1.97 -7.94
N PHE A 114 -1.98 -3.20 -7.57
CA PHE A 114 -2.73 -4.06 -6.70
C PHE A 114 -3.17 -3.36 -5.42
N VAL A 115 -2.26 -2.71 -4.68
CA VAL A 115 -2.54 -2.06 -3.39
C VAL A 115 -3.65 -0.99 -3.48
N ARG A 116 -3.73 -0.25 -4.59
CA ARG A 116 -4.77 0.77 -4.83
C ARG A 116 -6.17 0.18 -5.04
N SER A 117 -6.22 -0.97 -5.71
CA SER A 117 -7.46 -1.68 -6.05
C SER A 117 -7.92 -2.68 -4.98
N ALA A 118 -6.99 -3.11 -4.13
CA ALA A 118 -7.19 -4.12 -3.10
C ALA A 118 -8.18 -3.65 -2.01
N TRP A 119 -8.85 -4.62 -1.39
CA TRP A 119 -9.77 -4.43 -0.26
C TRP A 119 -10.90 -3.41 -0.51
N GLY A 120 -11.51 -3.46 -1.69
CA GLY A 120 -12.57 -2.51 -2.06
C GLY A 120 -12.03 -1.13 -2.41
N GLY A 121 -10.76 -1.07 -2.84
CA GLY A 121 -10.03 0.12 -3.25
C GLY A 121 -10.72 0.96 -4.33
N ASN A 122 -10.06 2.03 -4.74
CA ASN A 122 -10.68 3.05 -5.57
C ASN A 122 -10.54 2.79 -7.08
N SER A 123 -11.26 3.55 -7.88
CA SER A 123 -11.16 3.55 -9.35
C SER A 123 -10.02 4.44 -9.88
N ALA A 124 -9.08 4.88 -9.03
CA ALA A 124 -8.08 5.87 -9.41
C ALA A 124 -6.92 5.23 -10.19
N GLY A 125 -7.24 4.56 -11.29
CA GLY A 125 -6.31 4.14 -12.32
C GLY A 125 -5.14 3.23 -11.90
N PRO A 126 -4.52 2.55 -12.88
CA PRO A 126 -3.26 1.87 -12.64
C PRO A 126 -2.11 2.88 -12.47
N VAL A 127 -1.12 2.50 -11.69
CA VAL A 127 0.19 3.15 -11.66
C VAL A 127 0.99 2.68 -12.87
N LYS A 128 1.66 3.61 -13.56
CA LYS A 128 2.49 3.28 -14.73
C LYS A 128 3.95 3.19 -14.32
N ALA A 129 4.71 2.29 -14.95
CA ALA A 129 6.15 2.18 -14.74
C ALA A 129 6.90 3.50 -15.01
N ALA A 130 6.44 4.31 -15.96
CA ALA A 130 7.01 5.64 -16.22
C ALA A 130 6.86 6.61 -15.04
N ASP A 131 5.77 6.51 -14.28
CA ASP A 131 5.57 7.31 -13.05
C ASP A 131 6.57 6.85 -11.98
N VAL A 132 6.80 5.54 -11.88
CA VAL A 132 7.80 4.96 -10.96
C VAL A 132 9.20 5.42 -11.32
N ALA A 133 9.59 5.32 -12.59
CA ALA A 133 10.89 5.77 -13.09
C ALA A 133 11.10 7.26 -12.78
N THR A 134 10.06 8.08 -12.96
CA THR A 134 10.11 9.51 -12.63
C THR A 134 10.42 9.73 -11.17
N VAL A 135 9.68 9.08 -10.25
CA VAL A 135 9.89 9.23 -8.80
C VAL A 135 11.27 8.71 -8.38
N ARG A 136 11.69 7.56 -8.92
CA ARG A 136 13.00 6.95 -8.63
C ARG A 136 14.15 7.89 -8.97
N ASN A 137 14.09 8.54 -10.14
CA ASN A 137 15.14 9.43 -10.60
C ASN A 137 15.08 10.81 -9.90
N SER A 138 13.92 11.21 -9.38
CA SER A 138 13.72 12.52 -8.76
C SER A 138 14.35 12.69 -7.37
N GLN A 139 14.81 11.61 -6.72
CA GLN A 139 15.46 11.68 -5.40
C GLN A 139 16.98 11.42 -5.43
N THR A 140 17.61 11.45 -6.62
CA THR A 140 19.07 11.51 -6.70
C THR A 140 19.57 12.92 -6.35
N HIS A 141 19.72 13.18 -5.04
CA HIS A 141 20.42 14.34 -4.49
C HIS A 141 21.53 13.89 -3.55
#